data_AF-A0A1C6K516-F1
#
_entry.id   AF-A0A1C6K516-F1
#
_cell.length_a   1.000
_cell.length_b   1.000
_cell.length_c   1.000
_cell.angle_alpha   90.00
_cell.angle_beta   90.00
_cell.angle_gamma   90.00
#
_symmetry.space_group_name_H-M   'P 1'
#
loop_
_entity.id
_entity.type
_entity.pdbx_description
1 polymer ?
#
loop_
_entity_poly.entity_id
_entity_poly.type
_entity_poly.pdbx_seq_one_letter_code
_entity_poly.pdbx_strand_id
1 'polypeptide(L)'
;MEDKSREVVMAISNAARYMDPFFKLTAMGTVLLIQYFARMVKEKKLKVTEFTDFQKFLKATDGKYDIMNVPEIPEGQLSEELDALGIHYMVLPDLEKNDGMLQVAVYQPDRENFGAWYQRHILSQMTGGEKDLQQLKNLTSGKTTIISFPLEEEEEVVKEDFEKMGINYSQLPDLHVGDGEIQVVVANADLPKVESWYKLYREDLLKKGMIDVPAMKKMSMDNYMQTGQQTEAEYIDTASPELKAANAKYEGKQKGRIEQQIEAAEHNAMRQESSTAYLRYINDPSYIPVSIDKRTLVEKSNVINKDGLERYNQFSCRIPGTYGKNEKQLVIPNEQVFEKQNGSYIAFLQKDESPFVFDVITKQVDHEMRKLTGEEFVKRYFDKVDKTVERKVTSLQKYKENTKAKDLSDLKIKMPTPPIKSK
;
A
#
# COMPACT_ATOMS: atom_id res chain seq x y z
N MET A 1 -33.82 5.29 -24.49
CA MET A 1 -33.16 4.92 -23.22
C MET A 1 -32.41 3.59 -23.28
N GLU A 2 -32.71 2.69 -24.22
CA GLU A 2 -31.99 1.41 -24.37
C GLU A 2 -30.60 1.51 -25.03
N ASP A 3 -30.37 2.52 -25.89
CA ASP A 3 -29.10 2.68 -26.62
C ASP A 3 -27.93 3.13 -25.72
N LYS A 4 -28.18 4.05 -24.78
CA LYS A 4 -27.16 4.53 -23.82
C LYS A 4 -26.75 3.46 -22.80
N SER A 5 -27.65 2.55 -22.45
CA SER A 5 -27.34 1.40 -21.59
C SER A 5 -26.50 0.36 -22.33
N ARG A 6 -26.70 0.21 -23.65
CA ARG A 6 -25.84 -0.64 -24.50
C ARG A 6 -24.45 -0.06 -24.70
N GLU A 7 -24.30 1.26 -24.82
CA GLU A 7 -22.99 1.92 -24.87
C GLU A 7 -22.20 1.75 -23.57
N VAL A 8 -22.82 1.91 -22.41
CA VAL A 8 -22.16 1.71 -21.10
C VAL A 8 -21.81 0.23 -20.89
N VAL A 9 -22.69 -0.70 -21.27
CA VAL A 9 -22.41 -2.15 -21.22
C VAL A 9 -21.35 -2.55 -22.25
N MET A 10 -21.29 -1.91 -23.42
CA MET A 10 -20.22 -2.12 -24.42
C MET A 10 -18.90 -1.48 -24.01
N ALA A 11 -18.91 -0.32 -23.36
CA ALA A 11 -17.71 0.30 -22.80
C ALA A 11 -17.15 -0.53 -21.63
N ILE A 12 -18.02 -1.04 -20.76
CA ILE A 12 -17.68 -2.01 -19.70
C ILE A 12 -17.20 -3.35 -20.30
N SER A 13 -17.86 -3.85 -21.35
CA SER A 13 -17.48 -5.09 -22.03
C SER A 13 -16.24 -4.93 -22.93
N ASN A 14 -15.90 -3.73 -23.37
CA ASN A 14 -14.68 -3.40 -24.11
C ASN A 14 -13.52 -3.17 -23.14
N ALA A 15 -13.70 -2.44 -22.03
CA ALA A 15 -12.72 -2.35 -20.95
C ALA A 15 -12.35 -3.74 -20.38
N ALA A 16 -13.35 -4.61 -20.20
CA ALA A 16 -13.17 -6.02 -19.87
C ALA A 16 -12.45 -6.85 -20.95
N ARG A 17 -12.45 -6.39 -22.21
CA ARG A 17 -11.72 -7.01 -23.33
C ARG A 17 -10.25 -6.57 -23.40
N TYR A 18 -9.90 -5.47 -22.74
CA TYR A 18 -8.54 -4.94 -22.61
C TYR A 18 -7.82 -5.37 -21.33
N MET A 19 -8.51 -6.04 -20.40
CA MET A 19 -7.82 -6.80 -19.35
C MET A 19 -7.11 -7.98 -20.01
N ASP A 20 -5.80 -7.84 -20.19
CA ASP A 20 -4.94 -8.92 -20.64
C ASP A 20 -5.01 -10.06 -19.60
N PRO A 21 -5.48 -11.26 -19.96
CA PRO A 21 -5.56 -12.41 -19.04
C PRO A 21 -4.20 -12.80 -18.44
N PHE A 22 -3.11 -12.27 -18.98
CA PHE A 22 -1.72 -12.48 -18.55
C PHE A 22 -1.19 -11.39 -17.60
N PHE A 23 -2.01 -10.42 -17.18
CA PHE A 23 -1.58 -9.34 -16.28
C PHE A 23 -1.32 -9.88 -14.87
N LYS A 24 -0.07 -9.75 -14.37
CA LYS A 24 0.35 -10.23 -13.04
C LYS A 24 -0.13 -9.27 -11.96
N LEU A 25 -1.33 -9.48 -11.45
CA LEU A 25 -1.81 -8.84 -10.22
C LEU A 25 -1.11 -9.48 -9.01
N THR A 26 -0.03 -8.86 -8.55
CA THR A 26 0.83 -9.42 -7.49
C THR A 26 0.45 -8.93 -6.08
N ALA A 27 -0.23 -7.79 -5.96
CA ALA A 27 -0.58 -7.16 -4.69
C ALA A 27 -2.10 -6.98 -4.51
N MET A 28 -2.59 -7.28 -3.31
CA MET A 28 -4.01 -7.10 -2.97
C MET A 28 -4.47 -5.64 -3.03
N GLY A 29 -3.57 -4.70 -2.74
CA GLY A 29 -3.87 -3.27 -2.81
C GLY A 29 -4.26 -2.87 -4.23
N THR A 30 -3.48 -3.28 -5.23
CA THR A 30 -3.77 -3.04 -6.65
C THR A 30 -5.11 -3.61 -7.08
N VAL A 31 -5.46 -4.82 -6.62
CA VAL A 31 -6.77 -5.44 -6.87
C VAL A 31 -7.91 -4.59 -6.32
N LEU A 32 -7.78 -4.17 -5.05
CA LEU A 32 -8.76 -3.32 -4.38
C LEU A 32 -8.97 -2.01 -5.15
N LEU A 33 -7.89 -1.41 -5.63
CA LEU A 33 -7.90 -0.17 -6.39
C LEU A 33 -8.58 -0.31 -7.76
N ILE A 34 -8.29 -1.38 -8.51
CA ILE A 34 -8.96 -1.68 -9.77
C ILE A 34 -10.47 -1.90 -9.54
N GLN A 35 -10.84 -2.67 -8.51
CA GLN A 35 -12.25 -2.89 -8.16
C GLN A 35 -12.95 -1.58 -7.82
N TYR A 36 -12.30 -0.72 -7.04
CA TYR A 36 -12.81 0.59 -6.67
C TYR A 36 -13.07 1.46 -7.91
N PHE A 37 -12.08 1.63 -8.78
CA PHE A 37 -12.24 2.42 -10.01
C PHE A 37 -13.29 1.83 -10.96
N ALA A 38 -13.36 0.51 -11.10
CA ALA A 38 -14.41 -0.14 -11.90
C ALA A 38 -15.82 0.19 -11.38
N ARG A 39 -16.02 0.23 -10.06
CA ARG A 39 -17.28 0.65 -9.44
C ARG A 39 -17.54 2.14 -9.66
N MET A 40 -16.53 2.99 -9.57
CA MET A 40 -16.68 4.43 -9.82
C MET A 40 -17.04 4.75 -11.28
N VAL A 41 -16.49 4.01 -12.25
CA VAL A 41 -16.93 4.08 -13.65
C VAL A 41 -18.39 3.69 -13.78
N LYS A 42 -18.81 2.61 -13.10
CA LYS A 42 -20.21 2.15 -13.12
C LYS A 42 -21.18 3.16 -12.50
N GLU A 43 -20.78 3.83 -11.42
CA GLU A 43 -21.54 4.92 -10.79
C GLU A 43 -21.39 6.26 -11.53
N LYS A 44 -20.64 6.31 -12.65
CA LYS A 44 -20.36 7.52 -13.45
C LYS A 44 -19.65 8.62 -12.67
N LYS A 45 -18.88 8.24 -11.65
CA LYS A 45 -18.03 9.11 -10.83
C LYS A 45 -16.61 9.20 -11.35
N LEU A 46 -16.20 8.24 -12.19
CA LEU A 46 -14.92 8.22 -12.89
C LEU A 46 -15.13 8.02 -14.39
N LYS A 47 -14.32 8.66 -15.24
CA LYS A 47 -14.38 8.45 -16.69
C LYS A 47 -13.78 7.09 -17.04
N VAL A 48 -14.29 6.50 -18.12
CA VAL A 48 -13.76 5.24 -18.66
C VAL A 48 -12.30 5.37 -19.08
N THR A 49 -11.89 6.55 -19.58
CA THR A 49 -10.51 6.82 -19.99
C THR A 49 -9.55 6.77 -18.81
N GLU A 50 -9.90 7.42 -17.68
CA GLU A 50 -9.08 7.42 -16.46
C GLU A 50 -8.84 5.99 -15.94
N PHE A 51 -9.89 5.16 -15.93
CA PHE A 51 -9.75 3.75 -15.57
C PHE A 51 -8.88 2.96 -16.56
N THR A 52 -9.04 3.21 -17.85
CA THR A 52 -8.27 2.51 -18.90
C THR A 52 -6.79 2.92 -18.86
N ASP A 53 -6.50 4.19 -18.57
CA ASP A 53 -5.13 4.70 -18.46
C ASP A 53 -4.44 4.14 -17.22
N PHE A 54 -5.16 3.96 -16.11
CA PHE A 54 -4.66 3.22 -14.95
C PHE A 54 -4.29 1.78 -15.30
N GLN A 55 -5.12 1.07 -16.06
CA GLN A 55 -4.81 -0.29 -16.50
C GLN A 55 -3.56 -0.34 -17.39
N LYS A 56 -3.37 0.64 -18.29
CA LYS A 56 -2.14 0.74 -19.11
C LYS A 56 -0.91 1.01 -18.26
N PHE A 57 -1.02 1.92 -17.29
CA PHE A 57 0.06 2.22 -16.35
C PHE A 57 0.47 0.97 -15.56
N LEU A 58 -0.51 0.25 -15.01
CA LEU A 58 -0.27 -1.02 -14.33
C LEU A 58 0.46 -2.04 -15.23
N LYS A 59 0.06 -2.13 -16.51
CA LYS A 59 0.73 -2.98 -17.52
C LYS A 59 2.17 -2.57 -17.80
N ALA A 60 2.43 -1.29 -17.93
CA ALA A 60 3.76 -0.76 -18.20
C ALA A 60 4.72 -0.95 -17.01
N THR A 61 4.18 -0.98 -15.79
CA THR A 61 4.95 -1.01 -14.54
C THR A 61 5.02 -2.39 -13.88
N ASP A 62 4.38 -3.42 -14.45
CA ASP A 62 4.14 -4.71 -13.80
C ASP A 62 3.49 -4.58 -12.40
N GLY A 63 2.68 -3.54 -12.20
CA GLY A 63 2.07 -3.20 -10.91
C GLY A 63 3.05 -2.74 -9.82
N LYS A 64 4.28 -2.38 -10.17
CA LYS A 64 5.31 -1.92 -9.22
C LYS A 64 5.33 -0.40 -9.11
N TYR A 65 4.46 0.17 -8.30
CA TYR A 65 4.40 1.61 -8.07
C TYR A 65 4.28 1.93 -6.58
N ASP A 66 4.52 3.20 -6.24
CA ASP A 66 4.17 3.80 -4.96
C ASP A 66 3.11 4.87 -5.19
N ILE A 67 2.14 5.02 -4.28
CA ILE A 67 1.20 6.16 -4.31
C ILE A 67 1.78 7.23 -3.41
N MET A 68 1.96 8.44 -3.95
CA MET A 68 2.53 9.58 -3.25
C MET A 68 1.54 10.75 -3.24
N ASN A 69 1.29 11.32 -2.08
CA ASN A 69 0.62 12.61 -1.94
C ASN A 69 1.58 13.73 -2.33
N VAL A 70 1.22 14.50 -3.35
CA VAL A 70 2.00 15.63 -3.85
C VAL A 70 1.26 16.91 -3.53
N PRO A 71 1.87 17.86 -2.78
CA PRO A 71 1.25 19.17 -2.55
C PRO A 71 0.82 19.83 -3.86
N GLU A 72 -0.34 20.47 -3.87
CA GLU A 72 -1.00 21.00 -5.07
C GLU A 72 -0.02 21.71 -6.02
N ILE A 73 -0.06 21.29 -7.29
CA ILE A 73 0.72 21.85 -8.39
C ILE A 73 -0.12 21.71 -9.67
N PRO A 74 -0.11 22.67 -10.60
CA PRO A 74 -0.83 22.51 -11.86
C PRO A 74 -0.39 21.23 -12.59
N GLU A 75 -1.34 20.37 -12.98
CA GLU A 75 -1.04 19.08 -13.63
C GLU A 75 -0.11 19.23 -14.85
N GLY A 76 -0.28 20.30 -15.64
CA GLY A 76 0.61 20.57 -16.78
C GLY A 76 2.07 20.82 -16.38
N GLN A 77 2.29 21.51 -15.25
CA GLN A 77 3.62 21.74 -14.70
C GLN A 77 4.20 20.46 -14.11
N LEU A 78 3.41 19.70 -13.34
CA LEU A 78 3.81 18.39 -12.83
C LEU A 78 4.29 17.48 -13.97
N SER A 79 3.50 17.42 -15.06
CA SER A 79 3.85 16.60 -16.21
C SER A 79 5.13 17.04 -16.89
N GLU A 80 5.30 18.34 -17.14
CA GLU A 80 6.53 18.86 -17.75
C GLU A 80 7.77 18.51 -16.92
N GLU A 81 7.69 18.67 -15.60
CA GLU A 81 8.82 18.43 -14.71
C GLU A 81 9.16 16.94 -14.55
N LEU A 82 8.15 16.07 -14.41
CA LEU A 82 8.37 14.63 -14.27
C LEU A 82 8.81 13.97 -15.59
N ASP A 83 8.22 14.38 -16.72
CA ASP A 83 8.58 13.87 -18.05
C ASP A 83 10.03 14.25 -18.40
N ALA A 84 10.46 15.48 -18.06
CA ALA A 84 11.84 15.92 -18.26
C ALA A 84 12.87 15.10 -17.47
N LEU A 85 12.45 14.49 -16.35
CA LEU A 85 13.27 13.59 -15.54
C LEU A 85 13.15 12.12 -15.95
N GLY A 86 12.34 11.81 -16.97
CA GLY A 86 12.09 10.44 -17.43
C GLY A 86 11.36 9.57 -16.40
N ILE A 87 10.60 10.19 -15.49
CA ILE A 87 9.86 9.48 -14.44
C ILE A 87 8.58 8.91 -15.07
N HIS A 88 8.33 7.62 -14.88
CA HIS A 88 7.08 6.97 -15.27
C HIS A 88 6.09 7.11 -14.12
N TYR A 89 5.02 7.86 -14.35
CA TYR A 89 3.99 8.12 -13.34
C TYR A 89 2.59 8.11 -13.95
N MET A 90 1.59 8.14 -13.07
CA MET A 90 0.22 8.47 -13.38
C MET A 90 -0.37 9.32 -12.25
N VAL A 91 -1.00 10.44 -12.59
CA VAL A 91 -1.86 11.15 -11.66
C VAL A 91 -3.13 10.32 -11.47
N LEU A 92 -3.38 9.88 -10.24
CA LEU A 92 -4.57 9.13 -9.88
C LEU A 92 -5.77 10.09 -9.77
N PRO A 93 -7.00 9.58 -9.94
CA PRO A 93 -8.19 10.39 -9.71
C PRO A 93 -8.20 10.98 -8.30
N ASP A 94 -8.40 12.28 -8.18
CA ASP A 94 -8.54 12.92 -6.88
C ASP A 94 -9.88 12.52 -6.23
N LEU A 95 -9.80 11.85 -5.07
CA LEU A 95 -10.96 11.36 -4.33
C LEU A 95 -11.45 12.36 -3.26
N GLU A 96 -10.64 13.36 -2.89
CA GLU A 96 -10.96 14.43 -1.94
C GLU A 96 -10.35 15.77 -2.36
N LYS A 97 -11.12 16.53 -3.15
CA LYS A 97 -10.65 17.75 -3.81
C LYS A 97 -10.29 18.92 -2.90
N ASN A 98 -10.50 18.79 -1.60
CA ASN A 98 -10.33 19.88 -0.64
C ASN A 98 -9.12 19.65 0.29
N ASP A 99 -8.33 18.59 0.08
CA ASP A 99 -7.13 18.31 0.88
C ASP A 99 -5.87 19.03 0.37
N GLY A 100 -5.93 19.65 -0.82
CA GLY A 100 -4.78 20.34 -1.43
C GLY A 100 -3.67 19.40 -1.88
N MET A 101 -3.98 18.13 -2.12
CA MET A 101 -3.04 17.09 -2.52
C MET A 101 -3.42 16.48 -3.86
N LEU A 102 -2.40 16.10 -4.63
CA LEU A 102 -2.52 15.26 -5.81
C LEU A 102 -1.96 13.87 -5.49
N GLN A 103 -2.73 12.81 -5.76
CA GLN A 103 -2.20 11.46 -5.63
C GLN A 103 -1.53 11.02 -6.93
N VAL A 104 -0.24 10.70 -6.83
CA VAL A 104 0.58 10.31 -7.98
C VAL A 104 1.10 8.89 -7.77
N ALA A 105 0.74 7.99 -8.67
CA ALA A 105 1.34 6.66 -8.75
C ALA A 105 2.68 6.76 -9.49
N VAL A 106 3.79 6.48 -8.79
CA VAL A 106 5.15 6.59 -9.32
C VAL A 106 5.75 5.20 -9.50
N TYR A 107 6.34 4.92 -10.66
CA TYR A 107 7.02 3.65 -10.92
C TYR A 107 8.21 3.47 -9.96
N GLN A 108 8.25 2.33 -9.24
CA GLN A 108 9.22 2.11 -8.17
C GLN A 108 10.69 2.28 -8.60
N PRO A 109 11.13 1.83 -9.80
CA PRO A 109 12.49 2.10 -10.29
C PRO A 109 12.85 3.57 -10.43
N ASP A 110 11.86 4.46 -10.58
CA ASP A 110 12.08 5.91 -10.72
C ASP A 110 12.03 6.65 -9.36
N ARG A 111 11.89 5.91 -8.25
CA ARG A 111 11.73 6.48 -6.89
C ARG A 111 12.86 7.42 -6.49
N GLU A 112 14.11 7.15 -6.89
CA GLU A 112 15.24 8.01 -6.56
C GLU A 112 15.14 9.37 -7.26
N ASN A 113 14.86 9.36 -8.57
CA ASN A 113 14.68 10.57 -9.37
C ASN A 113 13.46 11.37 -8.90
N PHE A 114 12.36 10.66 -8.62
CA PHE A 114 11.16 11.26 -8.05
C PHE A 114 11.43 11.87 -6.67
N GLY A 115 12.12 11.17 -5.77
CA GLY A 115 12.44 11.67 -4.43
C GLY A 115 13.24 12.97 -4.47
N ALA A 116 14.22 13.06 -5.38
CA ALA A 116 14.99 14.29 -5.57
C ALA A 116 14.13 15.46 -6.08
N TRP A 117 13.19 15.20 -6.99
CA TRP A 117 12.21 16.19 -7.45
C TRP A 117 11.23 16.58 -6.35
N TYR A 118 10.65 15.60 -5.68
CA TYR A 118 9.65 15.74 -4.64
C TYR A 118 10.14 16.59 -3.47
N GLN A 119 11.38 16.35 -3.02
CA GLN A 119 12.02 17.18 -2.00
C GLN A 119 12.12 18.65 -2.45
N ARG A 120 12.48 18.93 -3.71
CA ARG A 120 12.56 20.31 -4.21
C ARG A 120 11.18 20.96 -4.27
N HIS A 121 10.17 20.21 -4.73
CA HIS A 121 8.78 20.67 -4.79
C HIS A 121 8.26 21.02 -3.39
N ILE A 122 8.34 20.09 -2.43
CA ILE A 122 7.97 20.31 -1.02
C ILE A 122 8.61 21.59 -0.47
N LEU A 123 9.92 21.75 -0.65
CA LEU A 123 10.64 22.90 -0.13
C LEU A 123 10.18 24.22 -0.79
N SER A 124 9.65 24.17 -2.02
CA SER A 124 9.06 25.34 -2.69
C SER A 124 7.67 25.69 -2.16
N GLN A 125 6.97 24.72 -1.55
CA GLN A 125 5.62 24.86 -0.98
C GLN A 125 5.61 25.18 0.52
N MET A 126 6.79 25.44 1.11
CA MET A 126 6.86 25.82 2.52
C MET A 126 6.21 27.18 2.77
N THR A 127 5.43 27.26 3.84
CA THR A 127 4.67 28.46 4.25
C THR A 127 4.99 28.81 5.71
N GLY A 128 4.44 29.93 6.23
CA GLY A 128 4.55 30.27 7.65
C GLY A 128 5.93 30.76 8.13
N GLY A 129 5.92 31.56 9.21
CA GLY A 129 7.08 32.23 9.80
C GLY A 129 7.46 33.56 9.13
N GLU A 130 8.07 34.48 9.88
CA GLU A 130 8.56 35.77 9.34
C GLU A 130 9.65 35.61 8.27
N LYS A 131 10.20 34.41 8.08
CA LYS A 131 11.33 34.14 7.20
C LYS A 131 11.00 33.08 6.16
N ASP A 132 11.24 33.42 4.89
CA ASP A 132 11.14 32.46 3.79
C ASP A 132 12.18 31.32 3.91
N LEU A 133 11.99 30.24 3.13
CA LEU A 133 12.89 29.09 3.08
C LEU A 133 14.36 29.49 2.91
N GLN A 134 14.64 30.49 2.06
CA GLN A 134 15.98 30.93 1.74
C GLN A 134 16.60 31.70 2.91
N GLN A 135 15.80 32.50 3.62
CA GLN A 135 16.17 33.18 4.85
C GLN A 135 16.42 32.19 5.99
N LEU A 136 15.62 31.14 6.15
CA LEU A 136 15.87 30.06 7.12
C LEU A 136 17.16 29.28 6.81
N LYS A 137 17.40 28.93 5.55
CA LYS A 137 18.64 28.28 5.11
C LYS A 137 19.86 29.16 5.37
N ASN A 138 19.76 30.46 5.07
CA ASN A 138 20.82 31.44 5.27
C ASN A 138 21.09 31.71 6.77
N LEU A 139 20.04 31.77 7.60
CA LEU A 139 20.15 32.06 9.03
C LEU A 139 20.75 30.90 9.84
N THR A 140 20.51 29.66 9.39
CA THR A 140 20.83 28.46 10.18
C THR A 140 22.12 27.78 9.76
N SER A 141 22.81 28.25 8.72
CA SER A 141 23.93 27.53 8.09
C SER A 141 23.56 26.06 7.80
N GLY A 142 22.29 25.81 7.43
CA GLY A 142 21.73 24.48 7.17
C GLY A 142 21.35 23.64 8.41
N LYS A 143 21.42 24.17 9.63
CA LYS A 143 21.09 23.43 10.86
C LYS A 143 19.63 23.64 11.29
N THR A 144 18.76 22.83 10.73
CA THR A 144 17.33 22.79 11.07
C THR A 144 16.91 21.40 11.52
N THR A 145 15.80 21.33 12.27
CA THR A 145 15.15 20.08 12.66
C THR A 145 13.70 20.13 12.20
N ILE A 146 13.23 19.06 11.55
CA ILE A 146 11.81 18.88 11.28
C ILE A 146 11.16 18.32 12.54
N ILE A 147 10.10 18.96 12.98
CA ILE A 147 9.30 18.56 14.14
C ILE A 147 7.89 18.26 13.66
N SER A 148 7.41 17.07 13.96
CA SER A 148 5.99 16.73 13.87
C SER A 148 5.30 17.01 15.20
N PHE A 149 4.24 17.80 15.14
CA PHE A 149 3.35 18.08 16.27
C PHE A 149 2.00 17.40 16.04
N PRO A 150 1.47 16.65 17.02
CA PRO A 150 0.13 16.08 16.95
C PRO A 150 -0.94 17.16 17.24
N LEU A 151 -1.00 18.19 16.38
CA LEU A 151 -1.74 19.44 16.57
C LEU A 151 -2.36 19.96 15.26
N GLU A 152 -2.82 19.08 14.36
CA GLU A 152 -3.42 19.46 13.08
C GLU A 152 -4.57 20.48 13.22
N GLU A 153 -5.44 20.31 14.21
CA GLU A 153 -6.55 21.25 14.46
C GLU A 153 -6.14 22.56 15.15
N GLU A 154 -4.88 22.69 15.60
CA GLU A 154 -4.39 23.80 16.44
C GLU A 154 -3.21 24.55 15.78
N GLU A 155 -3.12 24.47 14.45
CA GLU A 155 -2.06 25.09 13.63
C GLU A 155 -1.89 26.60 13.92
N GLU A 156 -3.00 27.35 14.00
CA GLU A 156 -2.98 28.79 14.30
C GLU A 156 -2.40 29.09 15.69
N VAL A 157 -2.61 28.21 16.67
CA VAL A 157 -2.02 28.37 18.01
C VAL A 157 -0.51 28.23 17.94
N VAL A 158 -0.01 27.23 17.20
CA VAL A 158 1.43 27.03 16.99
C VAL A 158 2.03 28.27 16.34
N LYS A 159 1.39 28.78 15.29
CA LYS A 159 1.82 29.96 14.55
C LYS A 159 1.90 31.21 15.42
N GLU A 160 0.81 31.54 16.10
CA GLU A 160 0.73 32.73 16.95
C GLU A 160 1.77 32.70 18.09
N ASP A 161 1.93 31.54 18.74
CA ASP A 161 2.85 31.42 19.86
C ASP A 161 4.31 31.44 19.38
N PHE A 162 4.63 30.81 18.25
CA PHE A 162 5.97 30.83 17.70
C PHE A 162 6.39 32.25 17.28
N GLU A 163 5.47 33.02 16.70
CA GLU A 163 5.67 34.44 16.41
C GLU A 163 5.92 35.25 17.70
N LYS A 164 5.08 35.10 18.74
CA LYS A 164 5.25 35.79 20.04
C LYS A 164 6.57 35.41 20.74
N MET A 165 7.02 34.18 20.57
CA MET A 165 8.28 33.68 21.15
C MET A 165 9.52 33.99 20.31
N GLY A 166 9.35 34.60 19.13
CA GLY A 166 10.44 34.87 18.18
C GLY A 166 11.18 33.60 17.79
N ILE A 167 10.45 32.51 17.55
CA ILE A 167 10.99 31.24 17.07
C ILE A 167 11.19 31.37 15.56
N ASN A 168 12.40 31.04 15.06
CA ASN A 168 12.65 30.98 13.63
C ASN A 168 12.19 29.63 13.08
N TYR A 169 11.04 29.61 12.41
CA TYR A 169 10.44 28.41 11.83
C TYR A 169 9.83 28.67 10.46
N SER A 170 9.55 27.59 9.72
CA SER A 170 8.62 27.58 8.60
C SER A 170 7.92 26.23 8.56
N GLN A 171 6.69 26.23 8.10
CA GLN A 171 5.82 25.08 8.01
C GLN A 171 6.02 24.33 6.69
N LEU A 172 6.05 23.01 6.79
CA LEU A 172 6.02 22.11 5.65
C LEU A 172 4.56 21.82 5.29
N PRO A 173 4.25 21.55 4.00
CA PRO A 173 2.93 21.06 3.64
C PRO A 173 2.64 19.76 4.39
N ASP A 174 1.40 19.56 4.84
CA ASP A 174 1.01 18.31 5.47
C ASP A 174 0.81 17.22 4.40
N LEU A 175 1.73 16.26 4.32
CA LEU A 175 1.66 15.22 3.30
C LEU A 175 0.64 14.12 3.62
N HIS A 176 0.06 14.11 4.82
CA HIS A 176 -0.90 13.10 5.27
C HIS A 176 -2.04 13.72 6.09
N VAL A 177 -2.84 14.54 5.42
CA VAL A 177 -4.01 15.20 6.01
C VAL A 177 -4.91 14.19 6.74
N GLY A 178 -5.26 14.50 7.98
CA GLY A 178 -6.10 13.70 8.86
C GLY A 178 -5.36 12.69 9.75
N ASP A 179 -4.03 12.64 9.73
CA ASP A 179 -3.25 11.87 10.72
C ASP A 179 -3.12 12.57 12.09
N GLY A 180 -3.60 13.82 12.19
CA GLY A 180 -3.54 14.65 13.38
C GLY A 180 -2.20 15.36 13.57
N GLU A 181 -1.26 15.26 12.63
CA GLU A 181 0.10 15.80 12.73
C GLU A 181 0.36 16.96 11.76
N ILE A 182 1.03 18.02 12.22
CA ILE A 182 1.61 19.07 11.36
C ILE A 182 3.12 19.04 11.44
N GLN A 183 3.80 19.41 10.35
CA GLN A 183 5.26 19.41 10.30
C GLN A 183 5.84 20.80 10.14
N VAL A 184 6.81 21.11 11.00
CA VAL A 184 7.46 22.42 11.05
C VAL A 184 8.97 22.25 11.05
N VAL A 185 9.65 23.04 10.23
CA VAL A 185 11.11 23.19 10.21
C VAL A 185 11.50 24.29 11.18
N VAL A 186 12.28 23.95 12.19
CA VAL A 186 12.75 24.89 13.21
C VAL A 186 14.26 25.03 13.15
N ALA A 187 14.76 26.27 13.32
CA ALA A 187 16.18 26.51 13.55
C ALA A 187 16.66 25.81 14.83
N ASN A 188 17.78 25.07 14.76
CA ASN A 188 18.25 24.30 15.94
C ASN A 188 18.54 25.16 17.18
N ALA A 189 18.84 26.45 17.01
CA ALA A 189 19.03 27.41 18.11
C ALA A 189 17.74 27.68 18.90
N ASP A 190 16.57 27.57 18.27
CA ASP A 190 15.26 27.79 18.90
C ASP A 190 14.60 26.48 19.36
N LEU A 191 15.21 25.32 19.08
CA LEU A 191 14.68 24.00 19.48
C LEU A 191 14.40 23.90 20.99
N PRO A 192 15.23 24.43 21.91
CA PRO A 192 14.91 24.42 23.34
C PRO A 192 13.66 25.24 23.70
N LYS A 193 13.38 26.33 22.96
CA LYS A 193 12.16 27.13 23.16
C LYS A 193 10.93 26.33 22.75
N VAL A 194 11.01 25.65 21.60
CA VAL A 194 9.94 24.79 21.09
C VAL A 194 9.66 23.63 22.02
N GLU A 195 10.70 22.94 22.52
CA GLU A 195 10.55 21.87 23.52
C GLU A 195 9.87 22.36 24.80
N SER A 196 10.23 23.55 25.26
CA SER A 196 9.64 24.15 26.45
C SER A 196 8.18 24.56 26.23
N TRP A 197 7.87 25.18 25.09
CA TRP A 197 6.51 25.56 24.72
C TRP A 197 5.60 24.33 24.65
N TYR A 198 6.01 23.30 23.92
CA TYR A 198 5.17 22.11 23.74
C TYR A 198 4.97 21.34 25.05
N LYS A 199 5.98 21.33 25.93
CA LYS A 199 5.85 20.77 27.28
C LYS A 199 4.76 21.48 28.08
N LEU A 200 4.75 22.81 28.09
CA LEU A 200 3.73 23.60 28.78
C LEU A 200 2.34 23.39 28.18
N TYR A 201 2.25 23.34 26.84
CA TYR A 201 1.01 23.05 26.14
C TYR A 201 0.43 21.68 26.55
N ARG A 202 1.27 20.64 26.59
CA ARG A 202 0.85 19.31 27.07
C ARG A 202 0.40 19.33 28.53
N GLU A 203 1.11 20.02 29.41
CA GLU A 203 0.72 20.14 30.83
C GLU A 203 -0.66 20.79 30.98
N ASP A 204 -0.99 21.78 30.15
CA ASP A 204 -2.30 22.43 30.17
C ASP A 204 -3.42 21.53 29.62
N LEU A 205 -3.15 20.73 28.58
CA LEU A 205 -4.09 19.71 28.12
C LEU A 205 -4.35 18.63 29.19
N LEU A 206 -3.30 18.20 29.90
CA LEU A 206 -3.43 17.25 31.01
C LEU A 206 -4.29 17.82 32.15
N LYS A 207 -4.10 19.11 32.50
CA LYS A 207 -4.94 19.80 33.50
C LYS A 207 -6.41 19.90 33.07
N LYS A 208 -6.68 19.96 31.77
CA LYS A 208 -8.03 19.96 31.19
C LYS A 208 -8.67 18.56 31.13
N GLY A 209 -7.97 17.53 31.61
CA GLY A 209 -8.49 16.17 31.72
C GLY A 209 -8.21 15.27 30.50
N MET A 210 -7.37 15.71 29.56
CA MET A 210 -6.84 14.83 28.52
C MET A 210 -5.85 13.84 29.15
N ILE A 211 -5.93 12.55 28.83
CA ILE A 211 -5.16 11.49 29.51
C ILE A 211 -4.05 10.89 28.60
N ASP A 212 -4.11 11.17 27.29
CA ASP A 212 -3.18 10.61 26.30
C ASP A 212 -2.77 11.67 25.26
N VAL A 213 -2.05 12.70 25.72
CA VAL A 213 -1.53 13.76 24.84
C VAL A 213 -0.19 13.27 24.27
N PRO A 214 -0.06 13.02 22.95
CA PRO A 214 1.17 12.47 22.39
C PRO A 214 2.35 13.43 22.55
N ALA A 215 3.58 12.93 22.36
CA ALA A 215 4.77 13.77 22.33
C ALA A 215 5.05 14.23 20.89
N MET A 216 5.68 15.40 20.74
CA MET A 216 6.21 15.85 19.45
C MET A 216 7.39 14.97 19.05
N LYS A 217 7.58 14.79 17.75
CA LYS A 217 8.60 13.91 17.18
C LYS A 217 9.58 14.73 16.37
N LYS A 218 10.88 14.43 16.49
CA LYS A 218 11.90 14.94 15.57
C LYS A 218 12.06 13.96 14.43
N MET A 219 12.17 14.45 13.20
CA MET A 219 12.32 13.59 12.02
C MET A 219 13.31 14.16 11.00
N SER A 220 13.81 13.28 10.12
CA SER A 220 14.60 13.66 8.95
C SER A 220 13.68 14.04 7.79
N MET A 221 14.25 14.67 6.75
CA MET A 221 13.53 14.93 5.50
C MET A 221 13.04 13.63 4.85
N ASP A 222 13.85 12.56 4.88
CA ASP A 222 13.45 11.27 4.32
C ASP A 222 12.25 10.65 5.06
N ASN A 223 12.23 10.72 6.39
CA ASN A 223 11.11 10.21 7.18
C ASN A 223 9.85 11.05 6.94
N TYR A 224 10.00 12.37 6.78
CA TYR A 224 8.90 13.25 6.45
C TYR A 224 8.34 12.96 5.04
N MET A 225 9.18 12.86 4.00
CA MET A 225 8.70 12.51 2.65
C MET A 225 8.00 11.14 2.59
N GLN A 226 8.37 10.21 3.47
CA GLN A 226 7.70 8.91 3.58
C GLN A 226 6.29 9.00 4.18
N THR A 227 5.93 10.05 4.92
CA THR A 227 4.54 10.21 5.42
C THR A 227 3.56 10.46 4.27
N GLY A 228 4.04 11.05 3.17
CA GLY A 228 3.27 11.22 1.94
C GLY A 228 3.05 9.94 1.14
N GLN A 229 3.68 8.82 1.50
CA GLN A 229 3.43 7.55 0.84
C GLN A 229 2.13 6.93 1.38
N GLN A 230 1.25 6.50 0.46
CA GLN A 230 -0.01 5.83 0.79
C GLN A 230 -0.04 4.41 0.23
N THR A 231 -0.74 3.54 0.96
CA THR A 231 -1.26 2.29 0.42
C THR A 231 -2.51 2.54 -0.41
N GLU A 232 -2.88 1.60 -1.29
CA GLU A 232 -4.13 1.70 -2.05
C GLU A 232 -5.37 1.77 -1.16
N ALA A 233 -5.32 1.17 0.04
CA ALA A 233 -6.42 1.21 0.98
C ALA A 233 -6.56 2.58 1.64
N GLU A 234 -5.44 3.20 2.04
CA GLU A 234 -5.42 4.57 2.60
C GLU A 234 -5.89 5.57 1.54
N TYR A 235 -5.40 5.45 0.31
CA TYR A 235 -5.88 6.26 -0.82
C TYR A 235 -7.41 6.15 -1.01
N ILE A 236 -7.99 4.94 -0.97
CA ILE A 236 -9.45 4.78 -1.07
C ILE A 236 -10.19 5.37 0.14
N ASP A 237 -9.57 5.36 1.32
CA ASP A 237 -10.17 5.92 2.53
C ASP A 237 -10.13 7.45 2.57
N THR A 238 -9.30 8.12 1.76
CA THR A 238 -9.40 9.58 1.63
C THR A 238 -10.68 10.00 0.91
N ALA A 239 -11.35 9.08 0.21
CA ALA A 239 -12.50 9.41 -0.61
C ALA A 239 -13.61 10.20 0.12
N SER A 240 -14.13 11.22 -0.56
CA SER A 240 -15.23 12.02 -0.03
C SER A 240 -16.43 11.15 0.40
N PRO A 241 -17.27 11.61 1.35
CA PRO A 241 -18.43 10.87 1.83
C PRO A 241 -19.38 10.42 0.70
N GLU A 242 -19.47 11.20 -0.37
CA GLU A 242 -20.27 10.85 -1.55
C GLU A 242 -19.73 9.61 -2.27
N LEU A 243 -18.42 9.56 -2.52
CA LEU A 243 -17.77 8.43 -3.18
C LEU A 243 -17.80 7.17 -2.29
N LYS A 244 -17.58 7.33 -0.98
CA LYS A 244 -17.73 6.24 0.00
C LYS A 244 -19.15 5.65 -0.04
N ALA A 245 -20.18 6.48 -0.04
CA ALA A 245 -21.58 6.03 -0.11
C ALA A 245 -21.92 5.33 -1.45
N ALA A 246 -21.32 5.77 -2.56
CA ALA A 246 -21.49 5.13 -3.86
C ALA A 246 -20.87 3.72 -3.88
N ASN A 247 -19.70 3.56 -3.27
CA ASN A 247 -18.99 2.28 -3.21
C ASN A 247 -19.60 1.30 -2.19
N ALA A 248 -20.12 1.78 -1.06
CA ALA A 248 -20.72 0.94 -0.01
C ALA A 248 -21.88 0.05 -0.51
N LYS A 249 -22.58 0.46 -1.58
CA LYS A 249 -23.68 -0.31 -2.19
C LYS A 249 -23.25 -1.68 -2.74
N TYR A 250 -21.94 -1.88 -2.94
CA TYR A 250 -21.35 -3.09 -3.49
C TYR A 250 -20.83 -4.05 -2.42
N GLU A 251 -20.69 -3.59 -1.17
CA GLU A 251 -20.22 -4.42 -0.07
C GLU A 251 -21.22 -5.55 0.23
N GLY A 252 -20.72 -6.78 0.34
CA GLY A 252 -21.54 -7.96 0.61
C GLY A 252 -22.48 -8.40 -0.53
N LYS A 253 -22.43 -7.75 -1.69
CA LYS A 253 -23.22 -8.15 -2.87
C LYS A 253 -22.44 -9.10 -3.78
N GLN A 254 -23.18 -9.79 -4.65
CA GLN A 254 -22.59 -10.62 -5.68
C GLN A 254 -21.72 -9.78 -6.61
N LYS A 255 -20.46 -10.21 -6.78
CA LYS A 255 -19.46 -9.55 -7.60
C LYS A 255 -19.96 -9.37 -9.05
N GLY A 256 -19.75 -8.18 -9.60
CA GLY A 256 -20.03 -7.87 -11.00
C GLY A 256 -19.05 -8.56 -11.96
N ARG A 257 -19.33 -8.48 -13.26
CA ARG A 257 -18.53 -9.15 -14.32
C ARG A 257 -17.04 -8.79 -14.30
N ILE A 258 -16.70 -7.52 -14.04
CA ILE A 258 -15.30 -7.06 -13.95
C ILE A 258 -14.63 -7.68 -12.71
N GLU A 259 -15.29 -7.65 -11.55
CA GLU A 259 -14.75 -8.20 -10.30
C GLU A 259 -14.57 -9.72 -10.38
N GLN A 260 -15.47 -10.43 -11.06
CA GLN A 260 -15.33 -11.86 -11.36
C GLN A 260 -14.15 -12.15 -12.28
N GLN A 261 -13.87 -11.28 -13.25
CA GLN A 261 -12.71 -11.42 -14.14
C GLN A 261 -11.39 -11.13 -13.43
N ILE A 262 -11.37 -10.14 -12.53
CA ILE A 262 -10.21 -9.85 -11.67
C ILE A 262 -9.91 -11.05 -10.78
N GLU A 263 -10.95 -11.61 -10.12
CA GLU A 263 -10.81 -12.81 -9.30
C GLU A 263 -10.37 -14.04 -10.11
N ALA A 264 -10.87 -14.21 -11.33
CA ALA A 264 -10.42 -15.28 -12.22
C ALA A 264 -8.96 -15.09 -12.66
N ALA A 265 -8.52 -13.85 -12.91
CA ALA A 265 -7.13 -13.55 -13.25
C ALA A 265 -6.19 -13.82 -12.06
N GLU A 266 -6.57 -13.43 -10.84
CA GLU A 266 -5.87 -13.78 -9.59
C GLU A 266 -5.85 -15.29 -9.29
N HIS A 267 -6.88 -16.00 -9.75
CA HIS A 267 -6.95 -17.46 -9.63
C HIS A 267 -5.96 -18.17 -10.55
N ASN A 268 -5.72 -17.60 -11.73
CA ASN A 268 -4.90 -18.20 -12.77
C ASN A 268 -3.43 -17.74 -12.74
N ALA A 269 -3.09 -16.72 -11.95
CA ALA A 269 -1.72 -16.25 -11.78
C ALA A 269 -1.01 -16.95 -10.60
N MET A 270 0.28 -17.27 -10.79
CA MET A 270 1.15 -17.73 -9.72
C MET A 270 1.38 -16.58 -8.71
N ARG A 271 1.07 -16.82 -7.44
CA ARG A 271 0.88 -15.75 -6.43
C ARG A 271 2.19 -15.41 -5.71
N GLN A 272 2.27 -14.22 -5.11
CA GLN A 272 3.37 -13.85 -4.23
C GLN A 272 3.03 -14.19 -2.76
N GLU A 273 4.05 -14.41 -1.94
CA GLU A 273 3.89 -14.67 -0.49
C GLU A 273 3.12 -13.56 0.25
N SER A 274 3.11 -12.33 -0.28
CA SER A 274 2.37 -11.18 0.26
C SER A 274 0.85 -11.19 -0.02
N SER A 275 0.30 -12.20 -0.70
CA SER A 275 -1.13 -12.28 -1.06
C SER A 275 -2.05 -12.69 0.11
N THR A 276 -3.33 -12.30 0.12
CA THR A 276 -4.29 -12.84 1.13
C THR A 276 -4.51 -14.33 1.00
N ALA A 277 -4.40 -14.88 -0.20
CA ALA A 277 -4.52 -16.33 -0.41
C ALA A 277 -3.45 -17.06 0.41
N TYR A 278 -2.23 -16.53 0.48
CA TYR A 278 -1.18 -17.04 1.37
C TYR A 278 -1.64 -17.05 2.84
N LEU A 279 -2.24 -15.94 3.31
CA LEU A 279 -2.77 -15.85 4.67
C LEU A 279 -3.88 -16.89 4.94
N ARG A 280 -4.67 -17.29 3.94
CA ARG A 280 -5.66 -18.37 4.10
C ARG A 280 -4.97 -19.70 4.35
N TYR A 281 -3.98 -20.07 3.52
CA TYR A 281 -3.32 -21.37 3.66
C TYR A 281 -2.40 -21.47 4.88
N ILE A 282 -1.68 -20.39 5.24
CA ILE A 282 -0.78 -20.43 6.41
C ILE A 282 -1.54 -20.49 7.74
N ASN A 283 -2.78 -19.96 7.78
CA ASN A 283 -3.63 -19.98 8.96
C ASN A 283 -4.61 -21.17 8.99
N ASP A 284 -4.78 -21.87 7.87
CA ASP A 284 -5.63 -23.06 7.81
C ASP A 284 -4.86 -24.29 8.33
N PRO A 285 -5.29 -24.90 9.45
CA PRO A 285 -4.59 -26.04 10.04
C PRO A 285 -4.64 -27.30 9.19
N SER A 286 -5.50 -27.38 8.16
CA SER A 286 -5.57 -28.52 7.23
C SER A 286 -4.40 -28.55 6.24
N TYR A 287 -3.65 -27.45 6.10
CA TYR A 287 -2.52 -27.36 5.18
C TYR A 287 -1.17 -27.42 5.91
N ILE A 288 -0.14 -27.89 5.19
CA ILE A 288 1.26 -27.92 5.62
C ILE A 288 2.13 -27.23 4.56
N PRO A 289 2.96 -26.23 4.94
CA PRO A 289 3.83 -25.55 4.00
C PRO A 289 5.06 -26.40 3.64
N VAL A 290 5.50 -26.30 2.38
CA VAL A 290 6.77 -26.84 1.87
C VAL A 290 7.55 -25.75 1.16
N SER A 291 8.86 -25.68 1.42
CA SER A 291 9.75 -24.76 0.69
C SER A 291 10.33 -25.47 -0.53
N ILE A 292 10.27 -24.81 -1.68
CA ILE A 292 10.70 -25.35 -2.96
C ILE A 292 11.78 -24.44 -3.54
N ASP A 293 13.02 -24.92 -3.56
CA ASP A 293 14.13 -24.18 -4.16
C ASP A 293 14.02 -24.17 -5.69
N LYS A 294 14.00 -22.97 -6.28
CA LYS A 294 13.81 -22.77 -7.72
C LYS A 294 14.91 -23.44 -8.54
N ARG A 295 16.17 -23.30 -8.12
CA ARG A 295 17.32 -23.79 -8.90
C ARG A 295 17.38 -25.31 -8.92
N THR A 296 17.17 -25.96 -7.78
CA THR A 296 17.41 -27.40 -7.62
C THR A 296 16.17 -28.25 -7.92
N LEU A 297 14.97 -27.78 -7.53
CA LEU A 297 13.75 -28.56 -7.64
C LEU A 297 12.88 -28.17 -8.85
N VAL A 298 13.12 -27.02 -9.47
CA VAL A 298 12.35 -26.56 -10.63
C VAL A 298 13.23 -26.53 -11.89
N GLU A 299 14.24 -25.65 -11.93
CA GLU A 299 15.05 -25.41 -13.13
C GLU A 299 15.89 -26.64 -13.53
N LYS A 300 16.42 -27.37 -12.55
CA LYS A 300 17.20 -28.59 -12.78
C LYS A 300 16.36 -29.86 -12.86
N SER A 301 15.04 -29.74 -12.88
CA SER A 301 14.13 -30.89 -12.93
C SER A 301 13.61 -31.19 -14.33
N ASN A 302 13.34 -32.46 -14.58
CA ASN A 302 12.67 -32.90 -15.79
C ASN A 302 11.16 -32.69 -15.64
N VAL A 303 10.64 -31.68 -16.34
CA VAL A 303 9.20 -31.36 -16.33
C VAL A 303 8.43 -32.34 -17.21
N ILE A 304 7.48 -33.05 -16.62
CA ILE A 304 6.57 -33.93 -17.36
C ILE A 304 5.40 -33.10 -17.86
N ASN A 305 5.12 -33.18 -19.16
CA ASN A 305 3.89 -32.64 -19.77
C ASN A 305 3.62 -31.15 -19.49
N LYS A 306 4.54 -30.28 -19.94
CA LYS A 306 4.41 -28.82 -19.82
C LYS A 306 3.04 -28.29 -20.27
N ASP A 307 2.58 -28.74 -21.44
CA ASP A 307 1.29 -28.33 -22.00
C ASP A 307 0.10 -28.71 -21.10
N GLY A 308 0.18 -29.87 -20.43
CA GLY A 308 -0.83 -30.30 -19.46
C GLY A 308 -0.80 -29.48 -18.18
N LEU A 309 0.38 -29.17 -17.65
CA LEU A 309 0.53 -28.34 -16.46
C LEU A 309 -0.05 -26.94 -16.69
N GLU A 310 0.26 -26.33 -17.84
CA GLU A 310 -0.32 -25.04 -18.24
C GLU A 310 -1.84 -25.12 -18.41
N ARG A 311 -2.34 -26.15 -19.10
CA ARG A 311 -3.78 -26.34 -19.34
C ARG A 311 -4.60 -26.51 -18.07
N TYR A 312 -4.04 -27.16 -17.05
CA TYR A 312 -4.74 -27.44 -15.79
C TYR A 312 -4.35 -26.50 -14.65
N ASN A 313 -3.59 -25.43 -14.95
CA ASN A 313 -3.11 -24.46 -13.97
C ASN A 313 -2.37 -25.14 -12.79
N GLN A 314 -1.43 -26.01 -13.11
CA GLN A 314 -0.65 -26.79 -12.15
C GLN A 314 0.82 -26.40 -12.19
N PHE A 315 1.43 -26.38 -11.00
CA PHE A 315 2.85 -26.29 -10.77
C PHE A 315 3.45 -27.70 -10.65
N SER A 316 4.70 -27.87 -11.05
CA SER A 316 5.43 -29.10 -10.75
C SER A 316 6.86 -28.85 -10.27
N CYS A 317 7.32 -29.70 -9.37
CA CYS A 317 8.70 -29.68 -8.90
C CYS A 317 9.22 -31.10 -8.62
N ARG A 318 10.54 -31.28 -8.69
CA ARG A 318 11.22 -32.50 -8.24
C ARG A 318 10.97 -32.73 -6.75
N ILE A 319 10.80 -33.99 -6.37
CA ILE A 319 10.81 -34.41 -4.97
C ILE A 319 12.28 -34.52 -4.50
N PRO A 320 12.69 -33.88 -3.39
CA PRO A 320 14.06 -33.99 -2.91
C PRO A 320 14.51 -35.45 -2.73
N GLY A 321 15.76 -35.72 -3.07
CA GLY A 321 16.33 -37.08 -3.05
C GLY A 321 15.97 -37.96 -4.26
N THR A 322 15.15 -37.47 -5.20
CA THR A 322 14.81 -38.20 -6.43
C THR A 322 15.52 -37.58 -7.64
N TYR A 323 16.39 -38.33 -8.31
CA TYR A 323 17.23 -37.81 -9.41
C TYR A 323 17.39 -38.84 -10.53
N GLY A 324 17.67 -38.36 -11.74
CA GLY A 324 18.00 -39.19 -12.89
C GLY A 324 16.91 -40.21 -13.20
N LYS A 325 17.25 -41.51 -13.18
CA LYS A 325 16.31 -42.60 -13.48
C LYS A 325 15.22 -42.82 -12.43
N ASN A 326 15.39 -42.24 -11.23
CA ASN A 326 14.43 -42.34 -10.13
C ASN A 326 13.74 -41.00 -9.86
N GLU A 327 13.87 -40.03 -10.78
CA GLU A 327 13.30 -38.71 -10.58
C GLU A 327 11.77 -38.75 -10.53
N LYS A 328 11.21 -38.09 -9.52
CA LYS A 328 9.78 -37.98 -9.31
C LYS A 328 9.38 -36.53 -9.20
N GLN A 329 8.20 -36.22 -9.74
CA GLN A 329 7.64 -34.88 -9.80
C GLN A 329 6.38 -34.80 -8.93
N LEU A 330 6.39 -33.89 -7.98
CA LEU A 330 5.20 -33.46 -7.25
C LEU A 330 4.45 -32.44 -8.10
N VAL A 331 3.14 -32.64 -8.26
CA VAL A 331 2.24 -31.73 -8.97
C VAL A 331 1.30 -31.07 -7.97
N ILE A 332 1.24 -29.74 -8.02
CA ILE A 332 0.50 -28.91 -7.06
C ILE A 332 -0.37 -27.93 -7.84
N PRO A 333 -1.63 -27.67 -7.47
CA PRO A 333 -2.39 -26.56 -8.04
C PRO A 333 -1.63 -25.23 -7.90
N ASN A 334 -1.54 -24.42 -8.96
CA ASN A 334 -0.81 -23.14 -8.93
C ASN A 334 -1.34 -22.18 -7.83
N GLU A 335 -2.64 -22.27 -7.52
CA GLU A 335 -3.28 -21.50 -6.46
C GLU A 335 -2.70 -21.75 -5.05
N GLN A 336 -2.06 -22.91 -4.84
CA GLN A 336 -1.42 -23.31 -3.58
C GLN A 336 0.08 -23.01 -3.55
N VAL A 337 0.63 -22.41 -4.62
CA VAL A 337 2.07 -22.12 -4.76
C VAL A 337 2.32 -20.62 -4.83
N PHE A 338 3.25 -20.15 -4.01
CA PHE A 338 3.59 -18.75 -3.84
C PHE A 338 5.08 -18.52 -4.05
N GLU A 339 5.46 -17.50 -4.81
CA GLU A 339 6.85 -17.06 -4.95
C GLU A 339 7.27 -16.19 -3.77
N LYS A 340 8.45 -16.46 -3.22
CA LYS A 340 9.11 -15.68 -2.17
C LYS A 340 9.96 -14.58 -2.80
N GLN A 341 10.28 -13.55 -2.02
CA GLN A 341 11.13 -12.43 -2.48
C GLN A 341 12.50 -12.85 -3.03
N ASN A 342 13.06 -13.95 -2.52
CA ASN A 342 14.35 -14.49 -2.99
C ASN A 342 14.23 -15.36 -4.25
N GLY A 343 13.05 -15.46 -4.87
CA GLY A 343 12.77 -16.25 -6.05
C GLY A 343 12.57 -17.75 -5.81
N SER A 344 12.66 -18.24 -4.56
CA SER A 344 12.20 -19.59 -4.21
C SER A 344 10.68 -19.63 -4.04
N TYR A 345 10.09 -20.81 -3.93
CA TYR A 345 8.64 -20.95 -3.77
C TYR A 345 8.28 -21.55 -2.41
N ILE A 346 7.09 -21.22 -1.93
CA ILE A 346 6.41 -21.91 -0.84
C ILE A 346 5.09 -22.46 -1.38
N ALA A 347 4.85 -23.75 -1.15
CA ALA A 347 3.59 -24.38 -1.51
C ALA A 347 2.89 -24.95 -0.28
N PHE A 348 1.57 -25.12 -0.35
CA PHE A 348 0.76 -25.64 0.74
C PHE A 348 0.09 -26.94 0.31
N LEU A 349 0.43 -28.05 0.97
CA LEU A 349 -0.19 -29.35 0.71
C LEU A 349 -1.25 -29.61 1.78
N GLN A 350 -2.37 -30.24 1.42
CA GLN A 350 -3.31 -30.73 2.42
C GLN A 350 -2.70 -31.87 3.22
N LYS A 351 -2.89 -31.87 4.54
CA LYS A 351 -2.28 -32.87 5.44
C LYS A 351 -2.85 -34.26 5.24
N ASP A 352 -4.16 -34.34 5.01
CA ASP A 352 -4.91 -35.60 5.00
C ASP A 352 -5.12 -36.16 3.58
N GLU A 353 -4.84 -35.38 2.54
CA GLU A 353 -4.94 -35.82 1.15
C GLU A 353 -3.60 -36.34 0.62
N SER A 354 -3.66 -37.36 -0.23
CA SER A 354 -2.48 -37.93 -0.86
C SER A 354 -1.92 -37.00 -1.94
N PRO A 355 -0.59 -36.76 -1.96
CA PRO A 355 0.03 -35.90 -2.94
C PRO A 355 -0.06 -36.51 -4.35
N PHE A 356 -0.13 -35.65 -5.36
CA PHE A 356 -0.09 -36.10 -6.74
C PHE A 356 1.35 -36.16 -7.24
N VAL A 357 1.84 -37.37 -7.49
CA VAL A 357 3.24 -37.62 -7.85
C VAL A 357 3.33 -38.42 -9.14
N PHE A 358 4.21 -38.00 -10.04
CA PHE A 358 4.57 -38.73 -11.25
C PHE A 358 6.00 -39.23 -11.20
N ASP A 359 6.22 -40.41 -11.75
CA ASP A 359 7.55 -40.89 -12.10
C ASP A 359 7.92 -40.37 -13.50
N VAL A 360 9.07 -39.68 -13.60
CA VAL A 360 9.51 -39.01 -14.83
C VAL A 360 9.80 -40.01 -15.95
N ILE A 361 10.28 -41.20 -15.64
CA ILE A 361 10.70 -42.19 -16.63
C ILE A 361 9.49 -42.93 -17.17
N THR A 362 8.65 -43.46 -16.28
CA THR A 362 7.48 -44.24 -16.67
C THR A 362 6.34 -43.35 -17.16
N LYS A 363 6.35 -42.05 -16.82
CA LYS A 363 5.27 -41.08 -17.05
C LYS A 363 3.93 -41.52 -16.45
N GLN A 364 3.99 -42.39 -15.44
CA GLN A 364 2.82 -42.86 -14.70
C GLN A 364 2.79 -42.23 -13.32
N VAL A 365 1.60 -42.26 -12.73
CA VAL A 365 1.41 -41.82 -11.35
C VAL A 365 2.10 -42.80 -10.41
N ASP A 366 2.84 -42.28 -9.43
CA ASP A 366 3.48 -43.10 -8.41
C ASP A 366 2.45 -43.55 -7.36
N HIS A 367 2.00 -44.80 -7.50
CA HIS A 367 0.99 -45.39 -6.63
C HIS A 367 1.48 -45.66 -5.20
N GLU A 368 2.80 -45.79 -4.98
CA GLU A 368 3.34 -46.04 -3.64
C GLU A 368 3.38 -44.74 -2.82
N MET A 369 3.82 -43.63 -3.43
CA MET A 369 3.80 -42.32 -2.80
C MET A 369 2.37 -41.82 -2.56
N ARG A 370 1.41 -42.23 -3.38
CA ARG A 370 -0.02 -41.96 -3.16
C ARG A 370 -0.63 -42.69 -1.96
N LYS A 371 0.06 -43.64 -1.33
CA LYS A 371 -0.42 -44.25 -0.07
C LYS A 371 -0.16 -43.35 1.14
N LEU A 372 0.73 -42.37 1.00
CA LEU A 372 1.06 -41.43 2.07
C LEU A 372 0.00 -40.34 2.14
N THR A 373 -0.26 -39.85 3.35
CA THR A 373 -0.92 -38.56 3.53
C THR A 373 0.05 -37.43 3.18
N GLY A 374 -0.47 -36.23 2.90
CA GLY A 374 0.39 -35.07 2.65
C GLY A 374 1.32 -34.77 3.83
N GLU A 375 0.86 -34.95 5.07
CA GLU A 375 1.73 -34.77 6.24
C GLU A 375 2.88 -35.78 6.28
N GLU A 376 2.60 -37.07 6.04
CA GLU A 376 3.62 -38.12 5.99
C GLU A 376 4.61 -37.90 4.85
N PHE A 377 4.11 -37.51 3.69
CA PHE A 377 4.90 -37.19 2.53
C PHE A 377 5.86 -36.03 2.79
N VAL A 378 5.36 -34.91 3.34
CA VAL A 378 6.18 -33.75 3.68
C VAL A 378 7.26 -34.12 4.69
N LYS A 379 6.91 -34.81 5.78
CA LYS A 379 7.88 -35.26 6.80
C LYS A 379 8.99 -36.13 6.23
N ARG A 380 8.71 -36.88 5.16
CA ARG A 380 9.67 -37.82 4.56
C ARG A 380 10.60 -37.18 3.55
N TYR A 381 10.13 -36.18 2.80
CA TYR A 381 10.85 -35.66 1.65
C TYR A 381 11.24 -34.18 1.73
N PHE A 382 10.64 -33.40 2.62
CA PHE A 382 10.89 -31.97 2.74
C PHE A 382 11.36 -31.61 4.15
N ASP A 383 12.27 -30.64 4.22
CA ASP A 383 12.70 -30.08 5.50
C ASP A 383 11.57 -29.28 6.15
N LYS A 384 11.60 -29.19 7.48
CA LYS A 384 10.65 -28.34 8.22
C LYS A 384 10.86 -26.88 7.81
N VAL A 385 9.80 -26.25 7.33
CA VAL A 385 9.78 -24.82 7.06
C VAL A 385 9.74 -24.07 8.38
N ASP A 386 10.73 -23.22 8.63
CA ASP A 386 10.76 -22.35 9.80
C ASP A 386 9.60 -21.34 9.69
N LYS A 387 8.73 -21.29 10.70
CA LYS A 387 7.54 -20.42 10.69
C LYS A 387 7.86 -18.94 10.99
N THR A 388 9.13 -18.57 10.96
CA THR A 388 9.64 -17.22 11.16
C THR A 388 9.38 -16.34 9.93
N VAL A 389 8.11 -16.20 9.55
CA VAL A 389 7.65 -15.04 8.80
C VAL A 389 7.06 -14.09 9.84
N GLU A 390 7.71 -12.93 9.95
CA GLU A 390 7.32 -11.82 10.80
C GLU A 390 5.81 -11.61 10.74
N ARG A 391 5.18 -11.50 11.91
CA ARG A 391 3.89 -10.83 12.08
C ARG A 391 4.04 -9.37 11.64
N LYS A 392 4.11 -9.13 10.34
CA LYS A 392 3.81 -7.86 9.69
C LYS A 392 2.51 -8.01 8.89
N VAL A 393 1.51 -8.62 9.54
CA VAL A 393 0.13 -8.25 9.26
C VAL A 393 -0.13 -7.06 10.17
N THR A 394 -0.05 -5.89 9.53
CA THR A 394 -0.37 -4.57 10.06
C THR A 394 -1.58 -4.62 10.99
N SER A 395 -1.38 -3.95 12.12
CA SER A 395 -2.30 -3.55 13.18
C SER A 395 -3.70 -3.11 12.70
N LEU A 396 -4.57 -4.04 12.32
CA LEU A 396 -5.99 -3.77 12.03
C LEU A 396 -6.95 -4.14 13.18
N GLN A 397 -6.43 -4.64 14.31
CA GLN A 397 -7.23 -5.02 15.48
C GLN A 397 -7.06 -4.10 16.70
N LYS A 398 -6.28 -3.01 16.62
CA LYS A 398 -6.07 -2.09 17.75
C LYS A 398 -6.80 -0.74 17.68
N TYR A 399 -7.52 -0.44 16.61
CA TYR A 399 -8.21 0.86 16.47
C TYR A 399 -9.74 0.81 16.32
N LYS A 400 -10.36 -0.39 16.32
CA LYS A 400 -11.84 -0.50 16.16
C LYS A 400 -12.65 -0.48 17.45
N GLU A 401 -12.03 -0.33 18.63
CA GLU A 401 -12.78 -0.30 19.91
C GLU A 401 -12.99 1.10 20.50
N ASN A 402 -12.28 2.16 20.07
CA ASN A 402 -12.34 3.46 20.76
C ASN A 402 -13.10 4.61 20.07
N THR A 403 -13.63 4.44 18.86
CA THR A 403 -14.30 5.55 18.13
C THR A 403 -15.83 5.52 18.18
N LYS A 404 -16.44 4.76 19.08
CA LYS A 404 -17.88 4.94 19.38
C LYS A 404 -18.07 5.78 20.63
N ALA A 405 -18.53 6.99 20.36
CA ALA A 405 -19.16 7.99 21.23
C ALA A 405 -18.25 9.14 21.69
N LYS A 406 -18.33 10.26 20.95
CA LYS A 406 -18.79 11.52 21.53
C LYS A 406 -19.26 12.48 20.43
N ASP A 407 -20.52 12.85 20.55
CA ASP A 407 -21.18 13.94 19.84
C ASP A 407 -20.47 15.26 20.21
N LEU A 408 -19.93 15.95 19.22
CA LEU A 408 -19.07 17.14 19.36
C LEU A 408 -19.84 18.47 19.14
N SER A 409 -21.16 18.44 19.22
CA SER A 409 -22.01 19.60 18.89
C SER A 409 -22.01 20.76 19.92
N ASP A 410 -21.30 20.67 21.05
CA ASP A 410 -21.38 21.66 22.14
C ASP A 410 -20.08 22.36 22.57
N LEU A 411 -18.94 22.19 21.87
CA LEU A 411 -17.69 22.87 22.25
C LEU A 411 -17.60 24.29 21.66
N LYS A 412 -18.27 25.26 22.30
CA LYS A 412 -17.89 26.69 22.19
C LYS A 412 -16.62 26.93 23.01
N ILE A 413 -15.46 26.84 22.38
CA ILE A 413 -14.15 27.13 22.99
C ILE A 413 -14.03 28.64 23.21
N LYS A 414 -13.78 29.04 24.47
CA LYS A 414 -13.48 30.42 24.87
C LYS A 414 -11.96 30.60 24.83
N MET A 415 -11.47 31.57 24.06
CA MET A 415 -10.05 31.89 23.90
C MET A 415 -9.35 32.18 25.24
N PRO A 416 -8.10 31.74 25.46
CA PRO A 416 -7.32 32.06 26.64
C PRO A 416 -6.79 33.51 26.62
N THR A 417 -6.79 34.15 27.78
CA THR A 417 -6.32 35.53 27.97
C THR A 417 -4.79 35.60 27.95
N PRO A 418 -4.16 36.55 27.23
CA PRO A 418 -2.71 36.64 27.13
C PRO A 418 -2.03 37.00 28.47
N PRO A 419 -0.82 36.45 28.76
CA PRO A 419 -0.12 36.71 30.00
C PRO A 419 0.44 38.15 30.04
N ILE A 420 -0.01 38.84 31.09
CA ILE A 420 0.42 40.07 31.75
C ILE A 420 1.76 40.68 31.28
N LYS A 421 1.69 41.95 30.87
CA LYS A 421 2.80 42.88 30.59
C LYS A 421 3.83 42.92 31.73
N SER A 422 5.10 42.71 31.41
CA SER A 422 6.22 43.08 32.27
C SER A 422 6.43 44.60 32.25
N LYS A 423 6.53 45.22 33.42
CA LYS A 423 7.04 46.58 33.59
C LYS A 423 8.55 46.59 33.56
#